data_AF-A0A3U4YGZ9-F1
#
_entry.id   AF-A0A3U4YGZ9-F1
#
_cell.length_a   1.000
_cell.length_b   1.000
_cell.length_c   1.000
_cell.angle_alpha   90.00
_cell.angle_beta   90.00
_cell.angle_gamma   90.00
#
_symmetry.space_group_name_H-M   'P 1'
#
loop_
_entity.id
_entity.type
_entity.pdbx_description
1 polymer ?
#
loop_
_entity_poly.entity_id
_entity_poly.type
_entity_poly.pdbx_seq_one_letter_code
_entity_poly.pdbx_strand_id
1 'polypeptide(L)'
;MRNNGTLMQEEKFLLMIDKYITQHRNTARDDAFYRKFYMLFVGYHLKYFYAQGQYSSSCFHVDNIMQMFIGVVSYLNSSLLRQVTSGGTLLQSLNALVNYISQNTGEAERVYAELLAQYEKKRIAGSMAYTPPRTVSRRRL
;
A
#
# COMPACT_ATOMS: atom_id res chain seq x y z
N MET A 1 -18.46 -23.78 0.03
CA MET A 1 -17.21 -24.15 -0.66
C MET A 1 -16.67 -22.88 -1.32
N ARG A 2 -15.49 -22.36 -0.92
CA ARG A 2 -14.91 -21.12 -1.46
C ARG A 2 -14.00 -21.50 -2.64
N ASN A 3 -14.27 -20.97 -3.83
CA ASN A 3 -13.57 -21.33 -5.07
C ASN A 3 -12.07 -21.02 -5.01
N ASN A 4 -11.27 -21.96 -5.55
CA ASN A 4 -9.82 -21.89 -5.68
C ASN A 4 -9.35 -20.75 -6.61
N GLY A 5 -8.33 -20.00 -6.19
CA GLY A 5 -7.30 -19.49 -7.09
C GLY A 5 -6.81 -18.06 -6.88
N THR A 6 -7.68 -17.12 -6.47
CA THR A 6 -7.31 -15.69 -6.43
C THR A 6 -7.45 -15.13 -5.03
N LEU A 7 -6.32 -14.83 -4.40
CA LEU A 7 -6.28 -14.10 -3.13
C LEU A 7 -6.89 -12.70 -3.29
N MET A 8 -7.65 -12.28 -2.27
CA MET A 8 -8.14 -10.90 -2.13
C MET A 8 -6.95 -9.93 -2.00
N GLN A 9 -7.17 -8.64 -2.28
CA GLN A 9 -6.07 -7.66 -2.21
C GLN A 9 -5.52 -7.52 -0.80
N GLU A 10 -6.37 -7.67 0.20
CA GLU A 10 -6.03 -7.68 1.62
C GLU A 10 -5.17 -8.89 1.98
N GLU A 11 -5.52 -10.08 1.49
CA GLU A 11 -4.74 -11.31 1.72
C GLU A 11 -3.37 -11.24 1.03
N LYS A 12 -3.32 -10.73 -0.21
CA LYS A 12 -2.06 -10.46 -0.92
C LYS A 12 -1.18 -9.48 -0.15
N PHE A 13 -1.80 -8.46 0.44
CA PHE A 13 -1.07 -7.47 1.21
C PHE A 13 -0.50 -8.05 2.50
N LEU A 14 -1.26 -8.90 3.21
CA LEU A 14 -0.77 -9.62 4.39
C LEU A 14 0.49 -10.45 4.08
N LEU A 15 0.51 -11.18 2.95
CA LEU A 15 1.69 -11.93 2.54
C LEU A 15 2.88 -11.02 2.19
N MET A 16 2.61 -9.87 1.57
CA MET A 16 3.65 -8.88 1.28
C MET A 16 4.24 -8.26 2.55
N ILE A 17 3.39 -7.94 3.54
CA ILE A 17 3.80 -7.46 4.86
C ILE A 17 4.64 -8.52 5.57
N ASP A 18 4.18 -9.77 5.60
CA ASP A 18 4.93 -10.88 6.20
C ASP A 18 6.33 -10.98 5.60
N LYS A 19 6.43 -10.98 4.27
CA LYS A 19 7.71 -11.02 3.57
C LYS A 19 8.60 -9.83 3.94
N TYR A 20 8.04 -8.62 4.01
CA TYR A 20 8.78 -7.43 4.40
C TYR A 20 9.34 -7.56 5.82
N ILE A 21 8.52 -8.01 6.78
CA ILE A 21 8.94 -8.21 8.17
C ILE A 21 10.03 -9.28 8.26
N THR A 22 9.85 -10.41 7.57
CA THR A 22 10.83 -11.50 7.54
C THR A 22 12.16 -11.05 6.96
N GLN A 23 12.15 -10.24 5.89
CA GLN A 23 13.37 -9.69 5.29
C GLN A 23 14.14 -8.76 6.23
N HIS A 24 13.43 -8.06 7.13
CA HIS A 24 14.02 -7.10 8.08
C HIS A 24 14.14 -7.66 9.49
N ARG A 25 14.01 -8.98 9.69
CA ARG A 25 14.01 -9.61 11.03
C ARG A 25 15.29 -9.36 11.85
N ASN A 26 16.41 -9.11 11.16
CA ASN A 26 17.72 -8.84 11.78
C ASN A 26 18.06 -7.34 11.82
N THR A 27 17.14 -6.46 11.39
CA THR A 27 17.33 -5.01 11.42
C THR A 27 16.73 -4.43 12.69
N ALA A 28 17.32 -3.36 13.21
CA ALA A 28 16.71 -2.59 14.30
C ALA A 28 15.32 -2.09 13.89
N ARG A 29 14.32 -2.30 14.75
CA ARG A 29 12.94 -1.82 14.56
C ARG A 29 12.79 -0.43 15.17
N ASP A 30 13.44 0.55 14.54
CA ASP A 30 13.41 1.95 14.91
C ASP A 30 12.37 2.74 14.08
N ASP A 31 12.28 4.05 14.32
CA ASP A 31 11.37 4.93 13.56
C ASP A 31 11.64 4.91 12.06
N ALA A 32 12.90 4.73 11.63
CA ALA A 32 13.22 4.65 10.21
C ALA A 32 12.65 3.36 9.57
N PHE A 33 12.69 2.24 10.29
CA PHE A 33 12.00 1.02 9.90
C PHE A 33 10.49 1.24 9.79
N TYR A 34 9.85 1.81 10.82
CA TYR A 34 8.39 1.99 10.83
C TYR A 34 7.91 3.05 9.83
N ARG A 35 8.72 4.07 9.55
CA ARG A 35 8.46 5.02 8.46
C ARG A 35 8.43 4.34 7.09
N LYS A 36 9.43 3.49 6.79
CA LYS A 36 9.45 2.69 5.55
C LYS A 36 8.31 1.68 5.51
N PHE A 37 7.98 1.10 6.67
CA PHE A 37 6.88 0.15 6.77
C PHE A 37 5.53 0.84 6.53
N TYR A 38 5.34 2.06 7.03
CA TYR A 38 4.18 2.89 6.71
C TYR A 38 4.11 3.24 5.22
N MET A 39 5.24 3.61 4.60
CA MET A 39 5.30 3.86 3.14
C MET A 39 4.84 2.65 2.32
N LEU A 40 5.09 1.41 2.81
CA LEU A 40 4.57 0.19 2.19
C LEU A 40 3.04 0.16 2.18
N PHE A 41 2.41 0.51 3.31
CA PHE A 41 0.95 0.63 3.44
C PHE A 41 0.40 1.68 2.49
N VAL A 42 0.99 2.87 2.47
CA VAL A 42 0.56 3.96 1.57
C VAL A 42 0.69 3.54 0.11
N GLY A 43 1.84 3.00 -0.29
CA GLY A 43 2.06 2.59 -1.68
C GLY A 43 1.07 1.50 -2.13
N TYR A 44 0.76 0.55 -1.26
CA TYR A 44 -0.22 -0.48 -1.55
C TYR A 44 -1.64 0.09 -1.63
N HIS A 45 -2.01 0.94 -0.68
CA HIS A 45 -3.29 1.65 -0.66
C HIS A 45 -3.53 2.42 -1.96
N LEU A 46 -2.57 3.28 -2.35
CA LEU A 46 -2.66 4.09 -3.55
C LEU A 46 -2.83 3.25 -4.82
N LYS A 47 -2.08 2.13 -4.91
CA LYS A 47 -2.06 1.28 -6.10
C LYS A 47 -3.33 0.44 -6.25
N TYR A 48 -3.86 -0.11 -5.17
CA TYR A 48 -4.90 -1.14 -5.26
C TYR A 48 -6.27 -0.69 -4.74
N PHE A 49 -6.34 0.22 -3.78
CA PHE A 49 -7.58 0.61 -3.11
C PHE A 49 -8.03 2.04 -3.49
N TYR A 50 -7.12 3.01 -3.42
CA TYR A 50 -7.42 4.41 -3.74
C TYR A 50 -7.94 4.60 -5.17
N ALA A 51 -7.33 3.91 -6.15
CA ALA A 51 -7.78 3.95 -7.54
C ALA A 51 -9.22 3.45 -7.75
N GLN A 52 -9.74 2.66 -6.80
CA GLN A 52 -11.09 2.09 -6.81
C GLN A 52 -12.04 2.84 -5.87
N GLY A 53 -11.59 3.94 -5.25
CA GLY A 53 -12.35 4.67 -4.23
C GLY A 53 -12.48 3.94 -2.89
N GLN A 54 -11.73 2.85 -2.67
CA GLN A 54 -11.78 2.08 -1.44
C GLN A 54 -10.89 2.68 -0.35
N TYR A 55 -11.37 2.65 0.90
CA TYR A 55 -10.70 3.25 2.06
C TYR A 55 -10.25 4.69 1.78
N SER A 56 -11.16 5.54 1.29
CA SER A 56 -10.84 6.91 0.86
C SER A 56 -11.86 7.95 1.31
N SER A 57 -12.65 7.62 2.33
CA SER A 57 -13.78 8.43 2.80
C SER A 57 -13.37 9.55 3.77
N SER A 58 -12.19 9.49 4.38
CA SER A 58 -11.72 10.51 5.31
C SER A 58 -10.95 11.62 4.58
N CYS A 59 -11.08 12.84 5.11
CA CYS A 59 -10.25 13.99 4.73
C CYS A 59 -8.80 13.84 5.21
N PHE A 60 -8.56 13.05 6.25
CA PHE A 60 -7.21 12.72 6.70
C PHE A 60 -6.76 11.40 6.07
N HIS A 61 -5.58 11.43 5.45
CA HIS A 61 -5.04 10.27 4.78
C HIS A 61 -4.64 9.15 5.76
N VAL A 62 -4.19 9.51 6.96
CA VAL A 62 -3.90 8.53 8.01
C VAL A 62 -5.14 7.69 8.36
N ASP A 63 -6.32 8.29 8.46
CA ASP A 63 -7.56 7.55 8.75
C ASP A 63 -7.90 6.54 7.65
N ASN A 64 -7.67 6.93 6.39
CA ASN A 64 -7.86 6.05 5.24
C ASN A 64 -6.94 4.82 5.31
N ILE A 65 -5.69 5.00 5.75
CA ILE A 65 -4.79 3.88 6.04
C ILE A 65 -5.26 3.04 7.22
N MET A 66 -5.77 3.65 8.28
CA MET A 66 -6.31 2.92 9.43
C MET A 66 -7.55 2.09 9.07
N GLN A 67 -8.44 2.61 8.21
CA GLN A 67 -9.56 1.85 7.66
C GLN A 67 -9.07 0.68 6.81
N MET A 68 -8.08 0.89 5.92
CA MET A 68 -7.46 -0.20 5.16
C MET A 68 -6.82 -1.23 6.09
N PHE A 69 -6.12 -0.79 7.13
CA PHE A 69 -5.49 -1.67 8.12
C PHE A 69 -6.52 -2.57 8.80
N ILE A 70 -7.65 -2.03 9.24
CA ILE A 70 -8.75 -2.81 9.83
C ILE A 70 -9.25 -3.85 8.83
N GLY A 71 -9.44 -3.44 7.57
CA GLY A 71 -9.80 -4.35 6.48
C GLY A 71 -8.80 -5.49 6.37
N VAL A 72 -7.52 -5.18 6.22
CA VAL A 72 -6.41 -6.15 6.08
C VAL A 72 -6.34 -7.13 7.26
N VAL A 73 -6.41 -6.63 8.50
CA VAL A 73 -6.38 -7.47 9.71
C VAL A 73 -7.62 -8.36 9.81
N SER A 74 -8.78 -7.93 9.31
CA SER A 74 -9.99 -8.78 9.29
C SER A 74 -9.86 -10.04 8.41
N TYR A 75 -8.92 -10.03 7.46
CA TYR A 75 -8.60 -11.21 6.64
C TYR A 75 -7.55 -12.13 7.27
N LEU A 76 -6.96 -11.78 8.42
CA LEU A 76 -6.11 -12.70 9.18
C LEU A 76 -6.94 -13.87 9.71
N ASN A 77 -6.82 -15.01 9.03
CA ASN A 77 -7.44 -16.27 9.44
C ASN A 77 -6.36 -17.32 9.72
N SER A 78 -6.74 -18.43 10.35
CA SER A 78 -5.82 -19.51 10.73
C SER A 78 -5.07 -20.11 9.53
N SER A 79 -5.65 -20.14 8.33
CA SER A 79 -4.99 -20.64 7.12
C SER A 79 -3.88 -19.71 6.64
N LEU A 80 -4.12 -18.40 6.64
CA LEU A 80 -3.10 -17.39 6.30
C LEU A 80 -2.03 -17.29 7.38
N LEU A 81 -2.41 -17.33 8.65
CA LEU A 81 -1.45 -17.33 9.76
C LEU A 81 -0.49 -18.53 9.71
N ARG A 82 -0.91 -19.68 9.17
CA ARG A 82 -0.01 -20.83 8.93
C ARG A 82 0.98 -20.61 7.78
N GLN A 83 0.71 -19.68 6.87
CA GLN A 83 1.57 -19.33 5.74
C GLN A 83 2.55 -18.20 6.06
N VAL A 84 2.26 -17.42 7.11
CA VAL A 84 3.08 -16.31 7.60
C VAL A 84 4.39 -16.84 8.17
N THR A 85 5.51 -16.36 7.64
CA THR A 85 6.88 -16.79 7.96
C THR A 85 7.56 -15.97 9.04
N SER A 86 7.00 -14.80 9.39
CA SER A 86 7.54 -13.85 10.38
C SER A 86 7.48 -14.34 11.83
N GLY A 87 7.09 -15.59 12.07
CA GLY A 87 7.27 -16.30 13.36
C GLY A 87 6.52 -15.65 14.52
N GLY A 88 5.24 -15.31 14.34
CA GLY A 88 4.42 -14.67 15.37
C GLY A 88 4.70 -13.17 15.56
N THR A 89 5.74 -12.61 14.94
CA THR A 89 6.08 -11.18 15.07
C THR A 89 5.27 -10.28 14.13
N LEU A 90 4.43 -10.84 13.24
CA LEU A 90 3.53 -10.10 12.36
C LEU A 90 2.65 -9.15 13.17
N LEU A 91 1.88 -9.69 14.11
CA LEU A 91 0.96 -8.92 14.94
C LEU A 91 1.68 -7.87 15.77
N GLN A 92 2.84 -8.21 16.33
CA GLN A 92 3.68 -7.26 17.07
C GLN A 92 4.15 -6.11 16.18
N SER A 93 4.56 -6.39 14.95
CA SER A 93 5.01 -5.38 13.99
C SER A 93 3.87 -4.48 13.52
N LEU A 94 2.69 -5.06 13.29
CA LEU A 94 1.47 -4.32 12.95
C LEU A 94 1.04 -3.41 14.11
N ASN A 95 1.07 -3.89 15.35
CA ASN A 95 0.75 -3.08 16.52
C ASN A 95 1.74 -1.93 16.73
N ALA A 96 3.04 -2.21 16.58
CA ALA A 96 4.07 -1.19 16.67
C ALA A 96 3.97 -0.15 15.54
N LEU A 97 3.54 -0.54 14.35
CA LEU A 97 3.25 0.40 13.26
C LEU A 97 2.10 1.34 13.63
N VAL A 98 1.01 0.82 14.23
CA VAL A 98 -0.09 1.67 14.71
C VAL A 98 0.42 2.67 15.74
N ASN A 99 1.23 2.22 16.70
CA ASN A 99 1.85 3.12 17.70
C ASN A 99 2.71 4.20 17.04
N TYR A 100 3.54 3.84 16.06
CA TYR A 100 4.34 4.80 15.30
C TYR A 100 3.47 5.86 14.62
N ILE A 101 2.38 5.46 13.95
CA ILE A 101 1.45 6.39 13.27
C ILE A 101 0.78 7.32 14.28
N SER A 102 0.33 6.80 15.42
CA SER A 102 -0.29 7.60 16.48
C SER A 102 0.67 8.60 17.13
N GLN A 103 1.95 8.24 17.27
CA GLN A 103 2.97 9.14 17.82
C GLN A 103 3.49 10.16 16.80
N ASN A 104 3.41 9.84 15.51
CA ASN A 104 3.99 10.63 14.42
C ASN A 104 2.95 11.05 13.37
N THR A 105 1.73 11.39 13.79
CA THR A 105 0.59 11.59 12.88
C THR A 105 0.85 12.65 11.81
N GLY A 106 1.49 13.79 12.15
CA GLY A 106 1.83 14.82 11.18
C GLY A 106 2.83 14.36 10.11
N GLU A 107 3.83 13.57 10.51
CA GLU A 107 4.79 12.98 9.57
C GLU A 107 4.13 11.89 8.71
N ALA A 108 3.26 11.07 9.29
CA ALA A 108 2.51 10.07 8.54
C ALA A 108 1.61 10.72 7.47
N GLU A 109 0.89 11.77 7.83
CA GLU A 109 0.06 12.53 6.89
C GLU A 109 0.90 13.13 5.75
N ARG A 110 2.06 13.73 6.09
CA ARG A 110 3.00 14.29 5.11
C ARG A 110 3.54 13.22 4.16
N VAL A 111 3.99 12.08 4.68
CA VAL A 111 4.49 10.95 3.88
C VAL A 111 3.41 10.45 2.92
N TYR A 112 2.17 10.36 3.37
CA TYR A 112 1.07 9.97 2.49
C TYR A 112 0.89 10.99 1.36
N ALA A 113 0.74 12.28 1.71
CA ALA A 113 0.49 13.33 0.72
C ALA A 113 1.58 13.39 -0.35
N GLU A 114 2.85 13.22 0.04
CA GLU A 114 3.98 13.16 -0.90
C GLU A 114 3.88 11.97 -1.86
N LEU A 115 3.55 10.78 -1.35
CA LEU A 115 3.38 9.58 -2.17
C LEU A 115 2.15 9.69 -3.09
N LEU A 116 1.06 10.30 -2.63
CA LEU A 116 -0.13 10.57 -3.43
C LEU A 116 0.22 11.50 -4.60
N ALA A 117 0.88 12.62 -4.34
CA ALA A 117 1.29 13.56 -5.39
C ALA A 117 2.20 12.87 -6.44
N GLN A 118 3.14 12.03 -6.00
CA GLN A 118 3.98 11.24 -6.91
C GLN A 118 3.18 10.23 -7.73
N TYR A 119 2.23 9.54 -7.09
CA TYR A 119 1.36 8.57 -7.74
C TYR A 119 0.50 9.23 -8.81
N GLU A 120 -0.14 10.35 -8.49
CA GLU A 120 -0.99 11.08 -9.43
C GLU A 120 -0.20 11.67 -10.59
N LYS A 121 0.97 12.26 -10.33
CA LYS A 121 1.88 12.74 -11.37
C LYS A 121 2.22 11.61 -12.36
N LYS A 122 2.56 10.41 -11.87
CA LYS A 122 2.85 9.24 -12.72
C LYS A 122 1.62 8.77 -13.49
N ARG A 123 0.44 8.76 -12.85
CA ARG A 123 -0.83 8.36 -13.48
C ARG A 123 -1.19 9.30 -14.64
N ILE A 124 -1.06 10.62 -14.44
CA ILE A 124 -1.31 11.63 -15.47
C ILE A 124 -0.28 11.49 -16.60
N ALA A 125 1.01 11.40 -16.30
CA ALA A 125 2.05 11.23 -17.31
C ALA A 125 1.82 9.96 -18.17
N GLY A 126 1.39 8.86 -17.56
CA GLY A 126 1.03 7.63 -18.26
C GLY A 126 -0.21 7.78 -19.15
N SER A 127 -1.20 8.58 -18.75
CA SER A 127 -2.38 8.88 -19.57
C SER A 127 -2.11 9.83 -20.74
N MET A 128 -1.04 10.64 -20.66
CA MET A 128 -0.65 11.59 -21.70
C MET A 128 0.30 10.98 -22.73
N ALA A 129 0.26 9.66 -22.98
CA ALA A 129 1.01 9.03 -24.06
C ALA A 129 0.62 9.69 -25.40
N TYR A 130 1.38 10.69 -25.80
CA TYR A 130 1.14 11.52 -26.95
C TYR A 130 1.26 10.66 -28.22
N THR A 131 0.14 10.43 -28.89
CA THR A 131 0.14 9.94 -30.26
C THR A 131 0.34 11.15 -31.18
N PRO A 132 1.53 11.30 -31.82
CA PRO A 132 1.71 12.37 -32.81
C PRO A 132 0.65 12.23 -33.91
N PRO A 133 0.05 13.34 -34.38
CA PRO A 133 -0.85 13.32 -35.51
C PRO A 133 -0.16 12.62 -36.68
N ARG A 134 -0.84 11.67 -37.34
CA ARG A 134 -0.33 11.04 -38.57
C ARG A 134 0.02 12.16 -39.55
N THR A 135 1.30 12.29 -39.89
CA THR A 135 1.77 13.17 -40.95
C THR A 135 1.03 12.79 -42.22
N VAL A 136 0.08 13.63 -42.64
CA VAL A 136 -0.56 13.50 -43.94
C VAL A 136 0.50 13.84 -44.97
N SER A 137 1.08 12.81 -45.59
CA SER A 137 2.01 12.98 -46.71
C SER A 137 1.29 13.74 -47.82
N ARG A 138 1.56 15.05 -47.95
CA ARG A 138 1.14 15.85 -49.10
C ARG A 138 1.71 15.18 -50.36
N ARG A 139 0.85 14.54 -51.16
CA ARG A 139 1.21 14.21 -52.55
C ARG A 139 1.46 15.51 -53.28
N ARG A 140 2.68 15.70 -53.77
CA ARG A 140 2.99 16.76 -54.72
C ARG A 140 2.36 16.36 -56.06
N LEU A 141 1.58 17.28 -56.62
CA LEU A 141 1.03 17.22 -57.97
C LEU A 141 2.13 17.46 -59.00
#